data_AF-A0AB36B175-F1
#
_entry.id   AF-A0AB36B175-F1
#
_cell.length_a   1.000
_cell.length_b   1.000
_cell.length_c   1.000
_cell.angle_alpha   90.00
_cell.angle_beta   90.00
_cell.angle_gamma   90.00
#
_symmetry.space_group_name_H-M   'P 1'
#
loop_
_entity.id
_entity.type
_entity.pdbx_description
1 polymer ?
#
loop_
_entity_poly.entity_id
_entity_poly.type
_entity_poly.pdbx_seq_one_letter_code
_entity_poly.pdbx_strand_id
1 'polypeptide(L)' 'MNYNHQEVEKKWQSYWLNNKTFACDAWDFDKPKCYVLDMFPYPSGNGLHVGHPEGYTATDIV' A
#
# COMPACT_ATOMS: atom_id res chain seq x y z
N MET A 1 18.68 15.46 -18.08
CA MET A 1 17.28 15.56 -17.59
C MET A 1 17.14 14.57 -16.47
N ASN A 2 16.67 14.99 -15.30
CA ASN A 2 16.48 14.11 -14.15
C ASN A 2 15.04 13.59 -14.14
N TYR A 3 14.88 12.34 -13.72
CA TYR A 3 13.57 11.74 -13.48
C TYR A 3 12.89 12.40 -12.29
N ASN A 4 11.64 12.85 -12.46
CA ASN A 4 10.84 13.45 -11.40
C ASN A 4 9.92 12.39 -10.76
N HIS A 5 10.47 11.64 -9.79
CA HIS A 5 9.74 10.56 -9.13
C HIS A 5 8.48 11.06 -8.38
N GLN A 6 8.51 12.26 -7.81
CA GLN A 6 7.38 12.82 -7.05
C GLN A 6 6.13 13.04 -7.92
N GLU A 7 6.31 13.42 -9.19
CA GLU A 7 5.20 13.58 -10.13
C GLU A 7 4.59 12.23 -10.51
N VAL A 8 5.45 11.25 -10.77
CA VAL A 8 5.03 9.90 -11.15
C VAL A 8 4.31 9.20 -10.01
N GLU A 9 4.85 9.26 -8.79
CA GLU A 9 4.25 8.66 -7.59
C GLU A 9 2.85 9.24 -7.32
N LYS A 10 2.69 10.57 -7.33
CA LYS A 10 1.39 11.24 -7.11
C LYS A 10 0.36 10.88 -8.17
N LYS A 11 0.77 10.76 -9.43
CA LYS A 11 -0.10 10.34 -10.54
C LYS A 11 -0.69 8.95 -10.26
N TRP A 12 0.15 7.98 -9.89
CA TRP A 12 -0.29 6.61 -9.68
C TRP A 12 -1.11 6.44 -8.40
N GLN A 13 -0.72 7.09 -7.30
CA GLN A 13 -1.53 7.12 -6.07
C GLN A 13 -2.96 7.63 -6.35
N SER A 14 -3.08 8.71 -7.12
CA SER A 14 -4.38 9.28 -7.51
C SER A 14 -5.19 8.32 -8.40
N TYR A 15 -4.52 7.66 -9.35
CA TYR A 15 -5.16 6.67 -10.21
C TYR A 15 -5.67 5.47 -9.41
N TRP A 16 -4.87 4.88 -8.51
CA TRP A 16 -5.26 3.72 -7.72
C TRP A 16 -6.44 4.02 -6.79
N LEU A 17 -6.45 5.21 -6.18
CA LEU A 17 -7.55 5.67 -5.34
C LEU A 17 -8.85 5.82 -6.16
N ASN A 18 -8.80 6.52 -7.29
CA ASN A 18 -9.98 6.78 -8.13
C ASN A 18 -10.56 5.50 -8.73
N ASN A 19 -9.71 4.54 -9.07
CA ASN A 19 -10.12 3.26 -9.66
C ASN A 19 -10.36 2.16 -8.62
N LYS A 20 -10.19 2.46 -7.33
CA LYS A 20 -10.33 1.49 -6.22
C LYS A 20 -9.48 0.24 -6.44
N THR A 21 -8.26 0.37 -6.96
CA THR A 21 -7.41 -0.74 -7.39
C THR A 21 -7.10 -1.74 -6.27
N PHE A 22 -7.05 -1.28 -5.01
CA PHE A 22 -6.79 -2.11 -3.83
C PHE A 22 -8.05 -2.51 -3.06
N ALA A 23 -9.26 -2.25 -3.58
CA ALA A 23 -10.49 -2.66 -2.92
C ALA A 23 -10.63 -4.19 -2.99
N CYS A 24 -10.81 -4.83 -1.83
CA CYS A 24 -11.09 -6.25 -1.76
C CYS A 24 -12.55 -6.51 -2.14
N ASP A 25 -12.78 -7.28 -3.19
CA ASP A 25 -14.10 -7.83 -3.50
C ASP A 25 -14.30 -9.13 -2.71
N ALA A 26 -15.10 -9.05 -1.65
CA ALA A 26 -15.44 -10.19 -0.82
C ALA A 26 -16.20 -11.29 -1.58
N TRP A 27 -16.87 -10.94 -2.69
CA TRP A 27 -17.74 -11.82 -3.46
C TRP A 27 -17.11 -12.32 -4.77
N ASP A 28 -15.87 -11.93 -5.08
CA ASP A 28 -15.10 -12.54 -6.17
C ASP A 28 -14.61 -13.93 -5.73
N PHE A 29 -15.29 -14.99 -6.17
CA PHE A 29 -14.96 -16.38 -5.88
C PHE A 29 -14.10 -17.06 -6.95
N ASP A 30 -13.73 -16.34 -8.02
CA ASP A 30 -12.96 -16.89 -9.14
C ASP A 30 -11.46 -16.96 -8.83
N LYS A 31 -11.02 -16.37 -7.71
CA LYS A 31 -9.61 -16.31 -7.29
C LYS A 31 -9.42 -16.92 -5.89
N PRO A 32 -8.25 -17.56 -5.62
CA PRO A 32 -7.92 -18.01 -4.28
C PRO A 32 -7.87 -16.82 -3.32
N LYS A 33 -8.41 -17.01 -2.10
CA LYS A 33 -8.39 -15.98 -1.06
C LYS A 33 -7.00 -15.92 -0.42
N CYS A 34 -6.51 -14.71 -0.19
CA CYS A 34 -5.28 -14.44 0.57
C CYS A 34 -5.59 -13.42 1.67
N TYR A 35 -4.98 -13.58 2.84
CA TYR A 35 -5.03 -12.60 3.92
C TYR A 35 -3.62 -12.30 4.41
N VAL A 36 -3.05 -11.21 3.90
CA VAL A 36 -1.76 -10.67 4.31
C VAL A 36 -2.01 -9.53 5.30
N LEU A 37 -1.29 -9.51 6.42
CA LEU A 37 -1.59 -8.60 7.53
C LEU A 37 -0.30 -8.07 8.17
N ASP A 38 -0.28 -6.76 8.39
CA ASP A 38 0.70 -6.08 9.20
C ASP A 38 0.21 -5.83 10.63
N MET A 39 1.16 -5.74 11.56
CA MET A 39 0.87 -5.21 12.89
C MET A 39 0.63 -3.71 12.78
N PHE A 40 -0.60 -3.27 13.08
CA PHE A 40 -0.96 -1.85 13.01
C PHE A 40 -0.15 -1.03 14.03
N PRO A 41 0.43 0.14 13.64
CA PRO A 41 1.30 0.91 14.50
C PRO A 41 0.54 1.70 15.58
N TYR A 42 1.20 1.95 16.72
CA TYR A 42 0.69 2.87 17.73
C TYR A 42 1.02 4.33 17.38
N PRO A 43 0.08 5.29 17.61
CA PRO A 43 0.31 6.72 17.35
C PRO A 43 1.09 7.39 18.51
N SER A 44 2.28 6.87 18.83
CA SER A 44 3.09 7.29 19.99
C SER A 44 4.24 8.24 19.66
N GLY A 45 4.22 8.86 18.47
CA GLY A 45 5.21 9.82 18.01
C GLY A 45 4.67 10.68 16.87
N ASN A 46 5.51 11.55 16.30
CA ASN A 46 5.11 12.46 15.22
C ASN A 46 4.87 11.75 13.87
N GLY A 47 5.25 10.48 13.75
CA GLY A 47 5.11 9.68 12.54
C GLY A 47 5.92 8.40 12.59
N LEU A 48 5.92 7.66 11.48
CA LEU A 48 6.71 6.45 11.30
C LEU A 48 8.17 6.81 10.97
N HIS A 49 9.13 6.08 11.55
CA HIS A 49 10.52 6.05 11.06
C HIS A 49 10.70 4.96 9.99
N VAL A 50 11.85 4.98 9.30
CA VAL A 50 12.21 4.10 8.16
C VAL A 50 12.18 2.59 8.43
N GLY A 51 12.02 2.17 9.69
CA GLY A 51 11.92 0.76 10.06
C GLY A 51 10.50 0.21 9.98
N HIS A 52 9.47 1.04 10.18
CA HIS A 52 8.08 0.57 10.07
C HIS A 52 7.73 0.09 8.66
N PRO A 53 8.14 0.78 7.58
CA PRO A 53 7.84 0.33 6.23
C PRO A 53 8.56 -0.97 5.82
N GLU A 54 9.54 -1.47 6.59
CA GLU A 54 10.23 -2.72 6.25
C GLU A 54 9.24 -3.90 6.21
N GLY A 55 8.51 -4.10 7.32
CA GLY A 55 7.45 -5.11 7.40
C GLY A 55 6.33 -4.83 6.38
N TYR A 56 5.91 -3.57 6.28
CA TYR A 56 4.79 -3.19 5.41
C TYR A 56 5.12 -3.36 3.92
N THR A 57 6.39 -3.18 3.52
CA THR A 57 6.81 -3.43 2.14
C THR A 57 6.88 -4.92 1.86
N ALA A 58 7.30 -5.74 2.84
CA ALA A 58 7.35 -7.18 2.67
C ALA A 58 5.96 -7.78 2.46
N THR A 59 4.97 -7.32 3.23
CA THR A 59 3.57 -7.76 3.11
C THR A 59 2.86 -7.21 1.87
N ASP A 60 3.18 -5.98 1.43
CA ASP A 60 2.61 -5.37 0.21
C ASP A 60 3.06 -6.08 -1.09
N ILE A 61 4.15 -6.85 -1.05
CA ILE A 61 4.68 -7.61 -2.20
C ILE A 61 4.00 -8.98 -2.39
N VAL A 62 3.52 -9.63 -1.32
CA VAL A 62 2.99 -11.02 -1.32
C VAL A 62 1.63 -11.11 -2.00
#